data_AF-A0A1D2X970-F1
#
_entry.id   AF-A0A1D2X970-F1
#
_cell.length_a   1.000
_cell.length_b   1.000
_cell.length_c   1.000
_cell.angle_alpha   90.00
_cell.angle_beta   90.00
_cell.angle_gamma   90.00
#
_symmetry.space_group_name_H-M   'P 1'
#
loop_
_entity.id
_entity.type
_entity.pdbx_description
1 polymer ?
#
loop_
_entity_poly.entity_id
_entity_poly.type
_entity_poly.pdbx_seq_one_letter_code
_entity_poly.pdbx_strand_id
1 'polypeptide(L)'
;MPNAKHCFWHDSTEDKKGADIKDRLEERARTGVVMEGFELKEANLENLNLVSHLGEPYQLINSNLSRANLHKAHLYKVDLSGSSLLKADLSHANLHRANLSNSNLLGVNFKNAHLEHVIWGSHLYQEQKARELPAEASRYYEEAEEVARNIRRQCEQQGMHGIVGHFFYREVVFRRMQMPRFSMRRLISRLVDLVSKYGESPLRVVCSSGLLVMCCSLIYFCTGIQEEGVRIQYQPAADAMTNLQHWSDCLYFSVVTFTTLGYGDLTPFGWSRVVAAIEAFTGSFSLALFVVLFVKKMTR
;
A
#
# COMPACT_ATOMS: atom_id res chain seq x y z
N MET A 1 5.59 -33.33 -30.92
CA MET A 1 6.79 -32.75 -31.55
C MET A 1 7.88 -32.67 -30.49
N PRO A 2 8.99 -33.43 -30.57
CA PRO A 2 10.00 -33.40 -29.53
C PRO A 2 11.11 -32.38 -29.85
N ASN A 3 11.32 -31.49 -28.87
CA ASN A 3 12.56 -30.85 -28.44
C ASN A 3 13.39 -30.08 -29.47
N ALA A 4 13.16 -28.77 -29.55
CA ALA A 4 14.30 -27.85 -29.66
C ALA A 4 15.17 -28.08 -28.41
N LYS A 5 16.42 -28.52 -28.56
CA LYS A 5 17.37 -28.60 -27.44
C LYS A 5 17.52 -27.20 -26.87
N HIS A 6 16.87 -26.93 -25.74
CA HIS A 6 17.06 -25.69 -25.02
C HIS A 6 18.53 -25.63 -24.56
N CYS A 7 19.10 -24.43 -24.53
CA CYS A 7 20.42 -24.23 -23.91
C CYS A 7 20.36 -24.76 -22.47
N PHE A 8 21.49 -25.24 -21.92
CA PHE A 8 21.56 -25.76 -20.56
C PHE A 8 20.81 -24.88 -19.54
N TRP A 9 20.90 -23.56 -19.67
CA TRP A 9 20.24 -22.58 -18.79
C TRP A 9 18.71 -22.52 -18.93
N HIS A 10 18.14 -22.88 -20.08
CA HIS A 10 16.72 -22.83 -20.40
C HIS A 10 16.03 -24.20 -20.31
N ASP A 11 16.80 -25.28 -20.16
CA ASP A 11 16.25 -26.62 -20.05
C ASP A 11 15.75 -26.89 -18.63
N SER A 12 14.44 -27.12 -18.47
CA SER A 12 13.85 -27.42 -17.16
C SER A 12 14.07 -28.87 -16.68
N THR A 13 14.58 -29.75 -17.54
CA THR A 13 14.81 -31.17 -17.23
C THR A 13 16.19 -31.46 -16.65
N GLU A 14 17.16 -30.58 -16.92
CA GLU A 14 18.52 -30.67 -16.38
C GLU A 14 18.55 -30.36 -14.88
N ASP A 15 19.25 -31.20 -14.11
CA ASP A 15 19.45 -30.98 -12.68
C ASP A 15 20.48 -29.88 -12.45
N LYS A 16 20.05 -28.79 -11.81
CA LYS A 16 20.87 -27.61 -11.49
C LYS A 16 21.04 -27.38 -10.00
N LYS A 17 20.85 -28.42 -9.18
CA LYS A 17 20.97 -28.35 -7.71
C LYS A 17 22.41 -28.38 -7.19
N GLY A 18 23.36 -28.79 -8.03
CA GLY A 18 24.77 -28.89 -7.69
C GLY A 18 25.40 -27.54 -7.32
N ALA A 19 26.50 -27.56 -6.57
CA ALA A 19 27.25 -26.35 -6.19
C ALA A 19 28.00 -25.72 -7.38
N ASP A 20 28.23 -26.47 -8.46
CA ASP A 20 28.88 -26.02 -9.69
C ASP A 20 28.05 -24.95 -10.43
N ILE A 21 26.72 -24.96 -10.24
CA ILE A 21 25.83 -24.03 -10.94
C ILE A 21 26.15 -22.58 -10.60
N LYS A 22 26.55 -22.31 -9.35
CA LYS A 22 26.92 -20.99 -8.87
C LYS A 22 28.14 -20.47 -9.62
N ASP A 23 29.22 -21.26 -9.67
CA ASP A 23 30.46 -20.87 -10.36
C ASP A 23 30.22 -20.66 -11.87
N ARG A 24 29.44 -21.54 -12.50
CA ARG A 24 29.05 -21.43 -13.92
C ARG A 24 28.21 -20.18 -14.20
N LEU A 25 27.33 -19.81 -13.27
CA LEU A 25 26.49 -18.61 -13.40
C LEU A 25 27.34 -17.33 -13.25
N GLU A 26 28.31 -17.32 -12.32
CA GLU A 26 29.25 -16.21 -12.15
C GLU A 26 30.19 -16.05 -13.35
N GLU A 27 30.68 -17.15 -13.93
CA GLU A 27 31.42 -17.12 -15.20
C GLU A 27 30.56 -16.58 -16.33
N ARG A 28 29.32 -17.05 -16.45
CA ARG A 28 28.38 -16.55 -17.46
C ARG A 28 28.11 -15.06 -17.30
N ALA A 29 27.88 -14.59 -16.08
CA ALA A 29 27.66 -13.17 -15.78
C ALA A 29 28.88 -12.32 -16.20
N ARG A 30 30.10 -12.81 -15.96
CA ARG A 30 31.34 -12.13 -16.40
C ARG A 30 31.47 -11.97 -17.91
N THR A 31 30.83 -12.84 -18.72
CA THR A 31 30.82 -12.69 -20.18
C THR A 31 29.98 -11.50 -20.67
N GLY A 32 29.15 -10.91 -19.81
CA GLY A 32 28.26 -9.79 -20.16
C GLY A 32 27.08 -10.18 -21.06
N VAL A 33 26.90 -11.47 -21.35
CA VAL A 33 25.76 -11.96 -22.13
C VAL A 33 24.51 -11.99 -21.24
N VAL A 34 23.38 -11.56 -21.81
CA VAL A 34 22.07 -11.52 -21.15
C VAL A 34 21.69 -12.91 -20.59
N MET A 35 21.25 -12.95 -19.33
CA MET A 35 20.78 -14.16 -18.64
C MET A 35 19.27 -14.10 -18.40
N GLU A 36 18.50 -14.05 -19.48
CA GLU A 36 17.04 -13.99 -19.43
C GLU A 36 16.43 -15.39 -19.53
N GLY A 37 15.38 -15.65 -18.74
CA GLY A 37 14.56 -16.86 -18.83
C GLY A 37 15.25 -18.11 -18.29
N PHE A 38 16.21 -17.97 -17.38
CA PHE A 38 16.96 -19.11 -16.88
C PHE A 38 16.10 -19.99 -15.96
N GLU A 39 16.13 -21.30 -16.18
CA GLU A 39 15.45 -22.31 -15.38
C GLU A 39 16.39 -22.80 -14.27
N LEU A 40 16.40 -22.09 -13.14
CA LEU A 40 17.27 -22.30 -11.97
C LEU A 40 16.46 -22.76 -10.73
N LYS A 41 15.39 -23.51 -10.98
CA LYS A 41 14.53 -24.03 -9.92
C LYS A 41 15.33 -24.93 -8.98
N GLU A 42 15.18 -24.71 -7.67
CA GLU A 42 15.88 -25.45 -6.61
C GLU A 42 17.43 -25.38 -6.70
N ALA A 43 17.99 -24.44 -7.49
CA ALA A 43 19.43 -24.31 -7.65
C ALA A 43 20.12 -23.87 -6.35
N ASN A 44 21.31 -24.42 -6.09
CA ASN A 44 22.14 -23.98 -4.98
C ASN A 44 23.04 -22.81 -5.40
N LEU A 45 22.63 -21.60 -5.04
CA LEU A 45 23.27 -20.32 -5.35
C LEU A 45 23.73 -19.60 -4.07
N GLU A 46 24.11 -20.37 -3.05
CA GLU A 46 24.62 -19.83 -1.79
C GLU A 46 25.87 -18.99 -2.03
N ASN A 47 25.94 -17.81 -1.41
CA ASN A 47 27.02 -16.83 -1.57
C ASN A 47 27.26 -16.39 -3.03
N LEU A 48 26.29 -16.57 -3.93
CA LEU A 48 26.37 -16.13 -5.32
C LEU A 48 26.78 -14.66 -5.41
N ASN A 49 27.81 -14.35 -6.19
CA ASN A 49 28.28 -12.98 -6.38
C ASN A 49 27.92 -12.44 -7.77
N LEU A 50 26.88 -11.61 -7.82
CA LEU A 50 26.44 -10.89 -9.02
C LEU A 50 26.58 -9.36 -8.83
N VAL A 51 27.70 -8.92 -8.27
CA VAL A 51 28.04 -7.49 -8.26
C VAL A 51 28.67 -7.13 -9.60
N SER A 52 28.00 -6.25 -10.36
CA SER A 52 28.53 -5.83 -11.66
C SER A 52 29.80 -4.98 -11.51
N HIS A 53 30.85 -5.37 -12.22
CA HIS A 53 32.07 -4.60 -12.41
C HIS A 53 32.12 -3.85 -13.74
N LEU A 54 31.14 -4.07 -14.63
CA LEU A 54 31.11 -3.59 -16.02
C LEU A 54 30.21 -2.35 -16.20
N GLY A 55 29.74 -1.73 -15.11
CA GLY A 55 28.89 -0.54 -15.12
C GLY A 55 27.39 -0.85 -15.24
N GLU A 56 27.01 -1.85 -16.04
CA GLU A 56 25.62 -2.29 -16.22
C GLU A 56 25.22 -3.40 -15.25
N PRO A 57 24.03 -3.37 -14.64
CA PRO A 57 23.59 -4.42 -13.72
C PRO A 57 23.45 -5.78 -14.43
N TYR A 58 23.78 -6.86 -13.72
CA TYR A 58 23.47 -8.20 -14.22
C TYR A 58 21.95 -8.44 -14.23
N GLN A 59 21.50 -9.20 -15.21
CA GLN A 59 20.08 -9.47 -15.46
C GLN A 59 19.80 -10.95 -15.23
N LEU A 60 18.80 -11.26 -14.43
CA LEU A 60 18.16 -12.58 -14.25
C LEU A 60 16.65 -12.45 -14.50
N ILE A 61 16.31 -11.68 -15.54
CA ILE A 61 14.95 -11.31 -15.91
C ILE A 61 14.18 -12.58 -16.33
N ASN A 62 12.90 -12.65 -15.98
CA ASN A 62 12.00 -13.77 -16.33
C ASN A 62 12.53 -15.17 -15.93
N SER A 63 13.49 -15.25 -15.02
CA SER A 63 14.12 -16.51 -14.62
C SER A 63 13.29 -17.23 -13.56
N ASN A 64 13.31 -18.56 -13.59
CA ASN A 64 12.69 -19.39 -12.58
C ASN A 64 13.71 -19.74 -11.49
N LEU A 65 13.68 -19.00 -10.39
CA LEU A 65 14.49 -19.21 -9.18
C LEU A 65 13.63 -19.80 -8.04
N SER A 66 12.55 -20.49 -8.38
CA SER A 66 11.64 -21.04 -7.38
C SER A 66 12.39 -22.02 -6.49
N ARG A 67 12.34 -21.82 -5.16
CA ARG A 67 13.06 -22.60 -4.14
C ARG A 67 14.58 -22.59 -4.29
N ALA A 68 15.16 -21.67 -5.05
CA ALA A 68 16.61 -21.53 -5.11
C ALA A 68 17.17 -21.10 -3.75
N ASN A 69 18.34 -21.62 -3.40
CA ASN A 69 19.10 -21.16 -2.24
C ASN A 69 19.97 -19.97 -2.66
N LEU A 70 19.58 -18.75 -2.28
CA LEU A 70 20.34 -17.50 -2.49
C LEU A 70 20.82 -16.93 -1.14
N HIS A 71 21.01 -17.79 -0.14
CA HIS A 71 21.49 -17.38 1.18
C HIS A 71 22.83 -16.65 1.03
N LYS A 72 22.93 -15.45 1.64
CA LYS A 72 24.09 -14.54 1.55
C LYS A 72 24.49 -14.10 0.14
N ALA A 73 23.62 -14.27 -0.87
CA ALA A 73 23.95 -13.83 -2.23
C ALA A 73 24.16 -12.29 -2.31
N HIS A 74 25.13 -11.87 -3.10
CA HIS A 74 25.39 -10.47 -3.42
C HIS A 74 24.70 -10.09 -4.73
N LEU A 75 23.50 -9.50 -4.62
CA LEU A 75 22.62 -9.15 -5.73
C LEU A 75 22.48 -7.63 -5.89
N TYR A 76 23.56 -6.89 -5.64
CA TYR A 76 23.58 -5.42 -5.73
C TYR A 76 23.20 -4.95 -7.14
N LYS A 77 22.13 -4.15 -7.26
CA LYS A 77 21.55 -3.66 -8.53
C LYS A 77 21.06 -4.72 -9.53
N VAL A 78 21.05 -6.01 -9.18
CA VAL A 78 20.66 -7.07 -10.13
C VAL A 78 19.21 -6.89 -10.56
N ASP A 79 18.93 -7.08 -11.85
CA ASP A 79 17.57 -7.08 -12.38
C ASP A 79 16.97 -8.48 -12.34
N LEU A 80 16.01 -8.68 -11.43
CA LEU A 80 15.24 -9.90 -11.22
C LEU A 80 13.78 -9.69 -11.65
N SER A 81 13.49 -8.70 -12.50
CA SER A 81 12.13 -8.40 -12.92
C SER A 81 11.48 -9.57 -13.65
N GLY A 82 10.20 -9.80 -13.38
CA GLY A 82 9.43 -10.92 -13.94
C GLY A 82 9.88 -12.32 -13.48
N SER A 83 10.94 -12.44 -12.66
CA SER A 83 11.43 -13.73 -12.18
C SER A 83 10.48 -14.39 -11.17
N SER A 84 10.50 -15.72 -11.10
CA SER A 84 9.81 -16.46 -10.03
C SER A 84 10.79 -16.79 -8.91
N LEU A 85 10.62 -16.15 -7.75
CA LEU A 85 11.37 -16.41 -6.52
C LEU A 85 10.53 -17.21 -5.52
N LEU A 86 9.49 -17.92 -5.98
CA LEU A 86 8.57 -18.67 -5.12
C LEU A 86 9.32 -19.56 -4.12
N LYS A 87 9.19 -19.26 -2.83
CA LYS A 87 9.87 -19.96 -1.72
C LYS A 87 11.41 -19.98 -1.81
N ALA A 88 12.03 -19.05 -2.51
CA ALA A 88 13.48 -18.91 -2.54
C ALA A 88 14.01 -18.43 -1.19
N ASP A 89 15.22 -18.87 -0.83
CA ASP A 89 15.91 -18.39 0.37
C ASP A 89 16.83 -17.22 0.02
N LEU A 90 16.43 -15.99 0.36
CA LEU A 90 17.23 -14.78 0.20
C LEU A 90 17.75 -14.28 1.56
N SER A 91 17.79 -15.14 2.58
CA SER A 91 18.25 -14.73 3.89
C SER A 91 19.70 -14.25 3.86
N HIS A 92 19.97 -13.14 4.54
CA HIS A 92 21.26 -12.45 4.54
C HIS A 92 21.75 -11.96 3.16
N ALA A 93 20.93 -12.04 2.10
CA ALA A 93 21.32 -11.56 0.78
C ALA A 93 21.38 -10.03 0.73
N ASN A 94 22.29 -9.49 -0.09
CA ASN A 94 22.35 -8.06 -0.37
C ASN A 94 21.56 -7.74 -1.65
N LEU A 95 20.34 -7.20 -1.50
CA LEU A 95 19.46 -6.79 -2.60
C LEU A 95 19.44 -5.27 -2.78
N HIS A 96 20.44 -4.54 -2.27
CA HIS A 96 20.46 -3.09 -2.36
C HIS A 96 20.34 -2.64 -3.83
N ARG A 97 19.31 -1.81 -4.13
CA ARG A 97 18.93 -1.35 -5.47
C ARG A 97 18.56 -2.45 -6.49
N ALA A 98 18.29 -3.68 -6.06
CA ALA A 98 17.83 -4.74 -6.96
C ALA A 98 16.43 -4.44 -7.51
N ASN A 99 16.14 -4.91 -8.72
CA ASN A 99 14.82 -4.79 -9.35
C ASN A 99 14.04 -6.10 -9.17
N LEU A 100 12.99 -6.07 -8.35
CA LEU A 100 12.06 -7.19 -8.11
C LEU A 100 10.68 -6.92 -8.71
N SER A 101 10.55 -5.95 -9.62
CA SER A 101 9.26 -5.63 -10.24
C SER A 101 8.66 -6.84 -10.96
N ASN A 102 7.35 -7.04 -10.81
CA ASN A 102 6.61 -8.17 -11.40
C ASN A 102 7.14 -9.57 -11.03
N SER A 103 8.01 -9.69 -10.02
CA SER A 103 8.52 -10.99 -9.59
C SER A 103 7.53 -11.71 -8.68
N ASN A 104 7.52 -13.05 -8.72
CA ASN A 104 6.73 -13.85 -7.79
C ASN A 104 7.51 -14.03 -6.48
N LEU A 105 7.12 -13.27 -5.46
CA LEU A 105 7.78 -13.24 -4.15
C LEU A 105 7.08 -14.09 -3.07
N LEU A 106 6.13 -14.95 -3.46
CA LEU A 106 5.36 -15.74 -2.50
C LEU A 106 6.28 -16.68 -1.71
N GLY A 107 6.21 -16.60 -0.38
CA GLY A 107 7.00 -17.44 0.53
C GLY A 107 8.51 -17.20 0.51
N VAL A 108 9.01 -16.11 -0.12
CA VAL A 108 10.44 -15.78 -0.10
C VAL A 108 10.93 -15.56 1.32
N ASN A 109 12.08 -16.12 1.68
CA ASN A 109 12.72 -15.82 2.95
C ASN A 109 13.63 -14.59 2.81
N PHE A 110 13.20 -13.44 3.33
CA PHE A 110 13.98 -12.19 3.34
C PHE A 110 14.69 -11.92 4.68
N LYS A 111 14.80 -12.92 5.56
CA LYS A 111 15.38 -12.74 6.90
C LYS A 111 16.79 -12.13 6.82
N ASN A 112 17.00 -10.98 7.46
CA ASN A 112 18.26 -10.23 7.45
C ASN A 112 18.79 -9.84 6.05
N ALA A 113 17.95 -9.89 5.00
CA ALA A 113 18.35 -9.43 3.68
C ALA A 113 18.40 -7.90 3.62
N HIS A 114 19.37 -7.30 2.93
CA HIS A 114 19.44 -5.85 2.79
C HIS A 114 18.49 -5.40 1.66
N LEU A 115 17.38 -4.74 2.00
CA LEU A 115 16.30 -4.39 1.05
C LEU A 115 16.23 -2.88 0.72
N GLU A 116 17.28 -2.13 1.04
CA GLU A 116 17.34 -0.71 0.76
C GLU A 116 17.26 -0.40 -0.74
N HIS A 117 16.41 0.55 -1.10
CA HIS A 117 16.19 1.01 -2.48
C HIS A 117 15.79 -0.09 -3.48
N VAL A 118 15.29 -1.23 -3.02
CA VAL A 118 14.72 -2.27 -3.90
C VAL A 118 13.55 -1.69 -4.70
N ILE A 119 13.52 -2.00 -6.00
CA ILE A 119 12.43 -1.63 -6.89
C ILE A 119 11.40 -2.77 -6.88
N TRP A 120 10.29 -2.58 -6.17
CA TRP A 120 9.21 -3.58 -6.05
C TRP A 120 8.21 -3.55 -7.20
N GLY A 121 8.22 -2.49 -8.01
CA GLY A 121 7.18 -2.20 -9.02
C GLY A 121 5.92 -1.54 -8.46
N SER A 122 5.02 -1.12 -9.35
CA SER A 122 3.75 -0.47 -8.96
C SER A 122 2.72 -1.46 -8.41
N HIS A 123 2.73 -2.70 -8.91
CA HIS A 123 1.82 -3.77 -8.53
C HIS A 123 2.60 -5.05 -8.21
N LEU A 124 2.15 -5.79 -7.21
CA LEU A 124 2.68 -7.14 -6.94
C LEU A 124 2.22 -8.09 -8.05
N TYR A 125 3.02 -9.11 -8.33
CA TYR A 125 2.68 -10.14 -9.31
C TYR A 125 1.30 -10.77 -9.08
N GLN A 126 1.00 -11.14 -7.82
CA GLN A 126 -0.29 -11.71 -7.43
C GLN A 126 -1.45 -10.72 -7.63
N GLU A 127 -1.22 -9.41 -7.45
CA GLU A 127 -2.26 -8.41 -7.69
C GLU A 127 -2.64 -8.36 -9.18
N GLN A 128 -1.65 -8.47 -10.08
CA GLN A 128 -1.88 -8.51 -11.51
C GLN A 128 -2.66 -9.78 -11.89
N LYS A 129 -2.25 -10.94 -11.37
CA LYS A 129 -2.98 -12.21 -11.56
C LYS A 129 -4.43 -12.17 -11.06
N ALA A 130 -4.68 -11.53 -9.93
CA ALA A 130 -6.04 -11.34 -9.41
C ALA A 130 -6.93 -10.52 -10.37
N ARG A 131 -6.36 -9.57 -11.12
CA ARG A 131 -7.08 -8.77 -12.12
C ARG A 131 -7.33 -9.55 -13.41
N GLU A 132 -6.35 -10.34 -13.83
CA GLU A 132 -6.45 -11.22 -15.01
C GLU A 132 -7.47 -12.34 -14.82
N LEU A 133 -7.57 -12.89 -13.59
CA LEU A 133 -8.41 -14.03 -13.26
C LEU A 133 -9.41 -13.70 -12.13
N PRO A 134 -10.51 -12.98 -12.44
CA PRO A 134 -11.48 -12.54 -11.42
C PRO A 134 -12.13 -13.67 -10.61
N ALA A 135 -12.25 -14.87 -11.21
CA ALA A 135 -12.82 -16.04 -10.56
C ALA A 135 -11.95 -16.55 -9.38
N GLU A 136 -10.63 -16.42 -9.50
CA GLU A 136 -9.65 -16.85 -8.51
C GLU A 136 -9.04 -15.67 -7.72
N ALA A 137 -9.57 -14.46 -7.93
CA ALA A 137 -9.01 -13.23 -7.38
C ALA A 137 -8.85 -13.26 -5.86
N SER A 138 -9.78 -13.91 -5.13
CA SER A 138 -9.69 -14.01 -3.67
C SER A 138 -8.42 -14.73 -3.23
N ARG A 139 -8.06 -15.83 -3.89
CA ARG A 139 -6.84 -16.60 -3.61
C ARG A 139 -5.60 -15.77 -3.90
N TYR A 140 -5.55 -15.11 -5.05
CA TYR A 140 -4.42 -14.26 -5.39
C TYR A 140 -4.27 -13.06 -4.45
N TYR A 141 -5.37 -12.48 -3.94
CA TYR A 141 -5.30 -11.44 -2.92
C TYR A 141 -4.85 -11.95 -1.55
N GLU A 142 -5.11 -13.21 -1.21
CA GLU A 142 -4.55 -13.86 -0.02
C GLU A 142 -3.03 -14.03 -0.15
N GLU A 143 -2.57 -14.55 -1.29
CA GLU A 143 -1.14 -14.68 -1.61
C GLU A 143 -0.45 -13.29 -1.64
N ALA A 144 -1.08 -12.27 -2.22
CA ALA A 144 -0.57 -10.90 -2.23
C ALA A 144 -0.47 -10.28 -0.82
N GLU A 145 -1.43 -10.61 0.06
CA GLU A 145 -1.41 -10.19 1.47
C GLU A 145 -0.20 -10.80 2.19
N GLU A 146 0.07 -12.10 1.97
CA GLU A 146 1.24 -12.78 2.54
C GLU A 146 2.55 -12.13 2.09
N VAL A 147 2.70 -11.86 0.79
CA VAL A 147 3.87 -11.19 0.23
C VAL A 147 4.06 -9.81 0.86
N ALA A 148 3.01 -8.98 0.87
CA ALA A 148 3.08 -7.64 1.45
C ALA A 148 3.43 -7.65 2.94
N ARG A 149 2.85 -8.60 3.71
CA ARG A 149 3.11 -8.76 5.14
C ARG A 149 4.56 -9.15 5.40
N ASN A 150 5.10 -10.06 4.59
CA ASN A 150 6.48 -10.51 4.72
C ASN A 150 7.45 -9.36 4.44
N ILE A 151 7.27 -8.64 3.33
CA ILE A 151 8.09 -7.46 3.01
C ILE A 151 8.00 -6.42 4.12
N ARG A 152 6.78 -6.08 4.58
CA ARG A 152 6.57 -5.11 5.67
C ARG A 152 7.37 -5.48 6.92
N ARG A 153 7.28 -6.73 7.38
CA ARG A 153 7.96 -7.20 8.61
C ARG A 153 9.48 -7.08 8.51
N GLN A 154 10.05 -7.39 7.34
CA GLN A 154 11.50 -7.29 7.15
C GLN A 154 11.97 -5.84 7.04
N CYS A 155 11.20 -4.99 6.34
CA CYS A 155 11.50 -3.57 6.28
C CYS A 155 11.34 -2.88 7.64
N GLU A 156 10.43 -3.35 8.49
CA GLU A 156 10.22 -2.84 9.85
C GLU A 156 11.42 -3.13 10.75
N GLN A 157 12.00 -4.33 10.65
CA GLN A 157 13.24 -4.68 11.37
C GLN A 157 14.45 -3.81 10.98
N GLN A 158 14.41 -3.23 9.78
CA GLN A 158 15.48 -2.38 9.24
C GLN A 158 15.19 -0.86 9.37
N GLY A 159 14.07 -0.47 10.01
CA GLY A 159 13.72 0.94 10.18
C GLY A 159 13.32 1.66 8.88
N MET A 160 12.96 0.94 7.82
CA MET A 160 12.59 1.54 6.52
C MET A 160 11.15 2.05 6.51
N HIS A 161 10.86 3.10 7.30
CA HIS A 161 9.52 3.57 7.62
C HIS A 161 8.64 3.89 6.40
N GLY A 162 9.19 4.47 5.33
CA GLY A 162 8.45 4.77 4.10
C GLY A 162 7.93 3.52 3.38
N ILE A 163 8.78 2.49 3.27
CA ILE A 163 8.44 1.21 2.64
C ILE A 163 7.46 0.43 3.54
N VAL A 164 7.67 0.46 4.85
CA VAL A 164 6.78 -0.16 5.84
C VAL A 164 5.36 0.39 5.71
N GLY A 165 5.18 1.72 5.66
CA GLY A 165 3.87 2.34 5.48
C GLY A 165 3.21 1.97 4.15
N HIS A 166 3.99 1.90 3.07
CA HIS A 166 3.50 1.47 1.75
C HIS A 166 2.96 0.03 1.77
N PHE A 167 3.73 -0.93 2.28
CA PHE A 167 3.32 -2.33 2.33
C PHE A 167 2.26 -2.61 3.39
N PHE A 168 2.25 -1.86 4.50
CA PHE A 168 1.14 -1.88 5.46
C PHE A 168 -0.19 -1.52 4.78
N TYR A 169 -0.21 -0.39 4.07
CA TYR A 169 -1.41 0.04 3.33
C TYR A 169 -1.87 -1.04 2.35
N ARG A 170 -0.94 -1.60 1.57
CA ARG A 170 -1.26 -2.66 0.60
C ARG A 170 -1.81 -3.92 1.24
N GLU A 171 -1.22 -4.39 2.34
CA GLU A 171 -1.71 -5.55 3.09
C GLU A 171 -3.18 -5.39 3.49
N VAL A 172 -3.55 -4.23 4.05
CA VAL A 172 -4.94 -3.98 4.46
C VAL A 172 -5.88 -3.88 3.25
N VAL A 173 -5.42 -3.28 2.15
CA VAL A 173 -6.18 -3.22 0.90
C VAL A 173 -6.45 -4.62 0.36
N PHE A 174 -5.45 -5.51 0.35
CA PHE A 174 -5.63 -6.89 -0.12
C PHE A 174 -6.62 -7.66 0.75
N ARG A 175 -6.54 -7.54 2.07
CA ARG A 175 -7.52 -8.13 3.00
C ARG A 175 -8.94 -7.64 2.71
N ARG A 176 -9.12 -6.36 2.38
CA ARG A 176 -10.42 -5.80 1.99
C ARG A 176 -10.91 -6.37 0.65
N MET A 177 -10.02 -6.64 -0.30
CA MET A 177 -10.40 -7.17 -1.61
C MET A 177 -10.92 -8.61 -1.55
N GLN A 178 -10.48 -9.38 -0.55
CA GLN A 178 -11.00 -10.73 -0.24
C GLN A 178 -12.43 -10.69 0.33
N MET A 179 -12.90 -9.55 0.86
CA MET A 179 -14.22 -9.44 1.49
C MET A 179 -15.36 -9.41 0.44
N PRO A 180 -16.56 -9.96 0.76
CA PRO A 180 -17.74 -9.84 -0.09
C PRO A 180 -18.06 -8.38 -0.43
N ARG A 181 -18.52 -8.11 -1.67
CA ARG A 181 -18.77 -6.74 -2.16
C ARG A 181 -19.78 -5.98 -1.31
N PHE A 182 -20.83 -6.64 -0.83
CA PHE A 182 -21.93 -6.05 -0.06
C PHE A 182 -21.80 -6.28 1.46
N SER A 183 -20.57 -6.36 1.99
CA SER A 183 -20.34 -6.53 3.43
C SER A 183 -20.21 -5.19 4.16
N MET A 184 -20.90 -5.03 5.30
CA MET A 184 -20.70 -3.89 6.22
C MET A 184 -19.24 -3.72 6.64
N ARG A 185 -18.50 -4.84 6.81
CA ARG A 185 -17.06 -4.81 7.12
C ARG A 185 -16.25 -4.15 6.01
N ARG A 186 -16.59 -4.42 4.75
CA ARG A 186 -15.94 -3.82 3.57
C ARG A 186 -16.26 -2.34 3.46
N LEU A 187 -17.49 -1.94 3.76
CA LEU A 187 -17.91 -0.54 3.79
C LEU A 187 -17.11 0.25 4.85
N ILE A 188 -17.05 -0.26 6.09
CA ILE A 188 -16.27 0.35 7.17
C ILE A 188 -14.78 0.45 6.77
N SER A 189 -14.22 -0.62 6.20
CA SER A 189 -12.84 -0.61 5.72
C SER A 189 -12.57 0.44 4.64
N ARG A 190 -13.54 0.68 3.73
CA ARG A 190 -13.45 1.77 2.76
C ARG A 190 -13.55 3.14 3.40
N LEU A 191 -14.43 3.33 4.38
CA LEU A 191 -14.54 4.60 5.11
C LEU A 191 -13.23 4.94 5.82
N VAL A 192 -12.61 3.98 6.50
CA VAL A 192 -11.31 4.19 7.19
C VAL A 192 -10.19 4.56 6.20
N ASP A 193 -10.16 3.91 5.03
CA ASP A 193 -9.21 4.25 3.96
C ASP A 193 -9.40 5.67 3.43
N LEU A 194 -10.66 6.06 3.18
CA LEU A 194 -11.01 7.40 2.72
C LEU A 194 -10.57 8.46 3.75
N VAL A 195 -10.94 8.27 5.02
CA VAL A 195 -10.71 9.26 6.08
C VAL A 195 -9.22 9.40 6.42
N SER A 196 -8.48 8.30 6.49
CA SER A 196 -7.15 8.30 7.13
C SER A 196 -6.06 7.55 6.37
N LYS A 197 -6.38 6.92 5.23
CA LYS A 197 -5.51 5.92 4.57
C LYS A 197 -5.06 4.84 5.54
N TYR A 198 -5.99 4.29 6.32
CA TYR A 198 -5.70 3.34 7.42
C TYR A 198 -4.71 3.87 8.47
N GLY A 199 -4.80 5.16 8.79
CA GLY A 199 -3.93 5.79 9.78
C GLY A 199 -2.49 6.02 9.31
N GLU A 200 -2.29 6.25 8.02
CA GLU A 200 -0.97 6.59 7.44
C GLU A 200 -0.89 8.04 6.95
N SER A 201 -2.02 8.75 6.80
CA SER A 201 -2.02 10.14 6.30
C SER A 201 -2.85 11.10 7.18
N PRO A 202 -2.21 11.91 8.05
CA PRO A 202 -2.92 12.91 8.85
C PRO A 202 -3.58 14.00 7.98
N LEU A 203 -3.00 14.36 6.85
CA LEU A 203 -3.59 15.32 5.91
C LEU A 203 -4.96 14.88 5.37
N ARG A 204 -5.18 13.57 5.14
CA ARG A 204 -6.51 13.10 4.71
C ARG A 204 -7.56 13.26 5.80
N VAL A 205 -7.16 13.16 7.08
CA VAL A 205 -8.08 13.38 8.20
C VAL A 205 -8.53 14.83 8.20
N VAL A 206 -7.61 15.78 8.01
CA VAL A 206 -7.93 17.21 7.91
C VAL A 206 -8.87 17.48 6.72
N CYS A 207 -8.54 16.99 5.53
CA CYS A 207 -9.40 17.19 4.35
C CYS A 207 -10.78 16.55 4.54
N SER A 208 -10.86 15.34 5.10
CA SER A 208 -12.13 14.65 5.35
C SER A 208 -12.96 15.36 6.42
N SER A 209 -12.30 15.93 7.43
CA SER A 209 -12.93 16.77 8.45
C SER A 209 -13.51 18.04 7.84
N GLY A 210 -12.74 18.74 7.01
CA GLY A 210 -13.21 19.93 6.28
C GLY A 210 -14.39 19.63 5.35
N LEU A 211 -14.37 18.49 4.66
CA LEU A 211 -15.50 18.05 3.84
C LEU A 211 -16.75 17.77 4.69
N LEU A 212 -16.59 17.13 5.85
CA LEU A 212 -17.69 16.87 6.77
C LEU A 212 -18.32 18.17 7.26
N VAL A 213 -17.50 19.16 7.67
CA VAL A 213 -17.95 20.50 8.06
C VAL A 213 -18.73 21.17 6.93
N MET A 214 -18.22 21.11 5.70
CA MET A 214 -18.93 21.66 4.53
C MET A 214 -20.28 20.97 4.29
N CYS A 215 -20.35 19.65 4.43
CA CYS A 215 -21.61 18.91 4.31
C CYS A 215 -22.60 19.25 5.42
N CYS A 216 -22.15 19.35 6.68
CA CYS A 216 -22.97 19.74 7.81
C CYS A 216 -23.50 21.18 7.66
N SER A 217 -22.65 22.12 7.24
CA SER A 217 -23.03 23.49 6.89
C SER A 217 -24.19 23.54 5.88
N LEU A 218 -24.13 22.74 4.81
CA LEU A 218 -25.22 22.65 3.83
C LEU A 218 -26.50 22.05 4.42
N ILE A 219 -26.37 21.04 5.29
CA ILE A 219 -27.52 20.48 6.00
C ILE A 219 -28.17 21.53 6.89
N TYR A 220 -27.38 22.28 7.67
CA TYR A 220 -27.87 23.38 8.51
C TYR A 220 -28.51 24.50 7.72
N PHE A 221 -27.97 24.81 6.54
CA PHE A 221 -28.56 25.78 5.63
C PHE A 221 -29.98 25.37 5.18
N CYS A 222 -30.23 24.06 5.05
CA CYS A 222 -31.56 23.53 4.73
C CYS A 222 -32.48 23.37 5.96
N THR A 223 -31.96 22.93 7.11
CA THR A 223 -32.78 22.63 8.31
C THR A 223 -33.00 23.83 9.22
N GLY A 224 -32.07 24.77 9.19
CA GLY A 224 -32.06 26.03 9.91
C GLY A 224 -31.31 26.01 11.24
N ILE A 225 -30.68 27.13 11.56
CA ILE A 225 -30.11 27.47 12.87
C ILE A 225 -30.80 28.71 13.43
N GLN A 226 -30.51 29.08 14.68
CA GLN A 226 -31.18 30.18 15.36
C GLN A 226 -30.17 31.09 16.09
N GLU A 227 -30.35 32.40 15.91
CA GLU A 227 -29.62 33.47 16.58
C GLU A 227 -30.64 34.39 17.27
N GLU A 228 -30.53 34.58 18.59
CA GLU A 228 -31.43 35.45 19.39
C GLU A 228 -32.94 35.26 19.16
N GLY A 229 -33.38 34.06 18.77
CA GLY A 229 -34.77 33.79 18.46
C GLY A 229 -35.12 33.80 16.96
N VAL A 230 -34.29 34.43 16.12
CA VAL A 230 -34.45 34.55 14.67
C VAL A 230 -33.87 33.33 13.96
N ARG A 231 -34.59 32.82 12.97
CA ARG A 231 -34.26 31.58 12.28
C ARG A 231 -33.50 31.85 10.99
N ILE A 232 -32.26 31.35 10.94
CA ILE A 232 -31.35 31.46 9.80
C ILE A 232 -31.46 30.16 9.00
N GLN A 233 -32.01 30.23 7.79
CA GLN A 233 -32.15 29.10 6.87
C GLN A 233 -32.22 29.63 5.44
N TYR A 234 -32.09 28.75 4.45
CA TYR A 234 -32.27 29.11 3.04
C TYR A 234 -33.66 29.72 2.79
N GLN A 235 -33.68 30.89 2.14
CA GLN A 235 -34.90 31.60 1.77
C GLN A 235 -34.95 31.79 0.25
N PRO A 236 -35.84 31.09 -0.49
CA PRO A 236 -35.93 31.21 -1.95
C PRO A 236 -36.30 32.61 -2.45
N ALA A 237 -36.96 33.41 -1.61
CA ALA A 237 -37.42 34.76 -1.94
C ALA A 237 -36.41 35.86 -1.58
N ALA A 238 -35.29 35.53 -0.93
CA ALA A 238 -34.29 36.48 -0.49
C ALA A 238 -33.17 36.68 -1.53
N ASP A 239 -32.47 37.81 -1.43
CA ASP A 239 -31.34 38.12 -2.28
C ASP A 239 -30.21 37.10 -2.14
N ALA A 240 -29.44 36.91 -3.21
CA ALA A 240 -28.31 35.97 -3.24
C ALA A 240 -27.27 36.28 -2.15
N MET A 241 -27.05 37.57 -1.84
CA MET A 241 -26.12 37.99 -0.79
C MET A 241 -26.61 37.57 0.61
N THR A 242 -27.91 37.67 0.88
CA THR A 242 -28.50 37.26 2.17
C THR A 242 -28.39 35.75 2.35
N ASN A 243 -28.68 34.98 1.30
CA ASN A 243 -28.52 33.52 1.32
C ASN A 243 -27.04 33.11 1.49
N LEU A 244 -26.09 33.88 0.93
CA LEU A 244 -24.66 33.65 1.14
C LEU A 244 -24.24 33.93 2.59
N GLN A 245 -24.76 35.00 3.20
CA GLN A 245 -24.54 35.31 4.62
C GLN A 245 -25.10 34.19 5.52
N HIS A 246 -26.35 33.78 5.30
CA HIS A 246 -26.95 32.67 6.04
C HIS A 246 -26.16 31.36 5.91
N TRP A 247 -25.61 31.07 4.73
CA TRP A 247 -24.73 29.92 4.54
C TRP A 247 -23.40 30.08 5.30
N SER A 248 -22.82 31.28 5.32
CA SER A 248 -21.62 31.60 6.10
C SER A 248 -21.85 31.39 7.61
N ASP A 249 -23.01 31.79 8.14
CA ASP A 249 -23.37 31.58 9.54
C ASP A 249 -23.51 30.09 9.86
N CYS A 250 -24.12 29.33 8.94
CA CYS A 250 -24.22 27.87 9.04
C CYS A 250 -22.84 27.19 8.99
N LEU A 251 -21.93 27.71 8.17
CA LEU A 251 -20.54 27.23 8.10
C LEU A 251 -19.78 27.51 9.40
N TYR A 252 -19.90 28.73 9.93
CA TYR A 252 -19.32 29.09 11.22
C TYR A 252 -19.85 28.21 12.35
N PHE A 253 -21.18 28.00 12.42
CA PHE A 253 -21.80 27.10 13.39
C PHE A 253 -21.27 25.66 13.29
N SER A 254 -21.11 25.14 12.07
CA SER A 254 -20.55 23.81 11.82
C SER A 254 -19.09 23.70 12.29
N VAL A 255 -18.24 24.70 12.02
CA VAL A 255 -16.84 24.73 12.50
C VAL A 255 -16.78 24.69 14.03
N VAL A 256 -17.57 25.54 14.70
CA VAL A 256 -17.62 25.63 16.18
C VAL A 256 -18.15 24.33 16.79
N THR A 257 -19.15 23.72 16.16
CA THR A 257 -19.74 22.44 16.60
C THR A 257 -18.75 21.28 16.41
N PHE A 258 -18.11 21.19 15.25
CA PHE A 258 -17.11 20.16 14.92
C PHE A 258 -15.89 20.22 15.85
N THR A 259 -15.41 21.43 16.15
CA THR A 259 -14.30 21.66 17.09
C THR A 259 -14.71 21.56 18.55
N THR A 260 -16.00 21.38 18.84
CA THR A 260 -16.57 21.31 20.19
C THR A 260 -16.31 22.56 21.05
N LEU A 261 -16.07 23.72 20.42
CA LEU A 261 -15.84 24.99 21.12
C LEU A 261 -17.12 25.56 21.75
N GLY A 262 -18.23 25.55 21.00
CA GLY A 262 -19.56 25.90 21.48
C GLY A 262 -19.71 27.29 22.08
N TYR A 263 -19.52 28.36 21.30
CA TYR A 263 -19.64 29.75 21.79
C TYR A 263 -21.05 30.14 22.27
N GLY A 264 -22.10 29.46 21.80
CA GLY A 264 -23.48 29.63 22.28
C GLY A 264 -24.24 30.81 21.68
N ASP A 265 -23.64 31.50 20.71
CA ASP A 265 -24.23 32.54 19.87
C ASP A 265 -25.29 31.97 18.91
N LEU A 266 -25.00 30.81 18.32
CA LEU A 266 -25.87 30.09 17.40
C LEU A 266 -26.35 28.78 18.00
N THR A 267 -27.64 28.50 17.87
CA THR A 267 -28.26 27.28 18.39
C THR A 267 -28.96 26.47 17.30
N PRO A 268 -28.88 25.13 17.36
CA PRO A 268 -29.54 24.28 16.37
C PRO A 268 -31.05 24.20 16.61
N PHE A 269 -31.82 24.40 15.54
CA PHE A 269 -33.27 24.29 15.56
C PHE A 269 -33.77 22.94 15.00
N GLY A 270 -34.75 22.31 15.65
CA GLY A 270 -35.42 21.11 15.13
C GLY A 270 -34.44 19.95 14.85
N TRP A 271 -34.45 19.45 13.60
CA TRP A 271 -33.59 18.34 13.14
C TRP A 271 -32.10 18.67 13.17
N SER A 272 -31.72 19.96 13.13
CA SER A 272 -30.32 20.39 13.24
C SER A 272 -29.67 19.95 14.56
N ARG A 273 -30.45 19.70 15.61
CA ARG A 273 -29.94 19.24 16.92
C ARG A 273 -29.29 17.87 16.83
N VAL A 274 -29.90 16.96 16.08
CA VAL A 274 -29.37 15.60 15.89
C VAL A 274 -28.09 15.65 15.04
N VAL A 275 -28.10 16.47 14.00
CA VAL A 275 -26.93 16.68 13.12
C VAL A 275 -25.76 17.27 13.93
N ALA A 276 -26.02 18.28 14.76
CA ALA A 276 -25.02 18.90 15.63
C ALA A 276 -24.42 17.92 16.65
N ALA A 277 -25.25 17.06 17.24
CA ALA A 277 -24.77 16.03 18.16
C ALA A 277 -23.84 15.01 17.46
N ILE A 278 -24.21 14.56 16.26
CA ILE A 278 -23.40 13.62 15.46
C ILE A 278 -22.10 14.30 14.99
N GLU A 279 -22.18 15.56 14.56
CA GLU A 279 -21.02 16.34 14.12
C GLU A 279 -20.02 16.56 15.25
N ALA A 280 -20.48 17.03 16.41
CA ALA A 280 -19.62 17.24 17.58
C ALA A 280 -18.93 15.93 18.03
N PHE A 281 -19.69 14.83 18.07
CA PHE A 281 -19.13 13.51 18.37
C PHE A 281 -18.05 13.13 17.35
N THR A 282 -18.35 13.22 16.05
CA THR A 282 -17.41 12.85 14.98
C THR A 282 -16.17 13.76 14.96
N GLY A 283 -16.34 15.05 15.28
CA GLY A 283 -15.27 16.02 15.35
C GLY A 283 -14.28 15.72 16.47
N SER A 284 -14.77 15.39 17.67
CA SER A 284 -13.91 14.99 18.80
C SER A 284 -13.02 13.77 18.46
N PHE A 285 -13.60 12.74 17.82
CA PHE A 285 -12.85 11.56 17.35
C PHE A 285 -11.86 11.90 16.23
N SER A 286 -12.23 12.77 15.30
CA SER A 286 -11.39 13.16 14.16
C SER A 286 -10.16 13.97 14.61
N LEU A 287 -10.34 14.88 15.58
CA LEU A 287 -9.24 15.64 16.19
C LEU A 287 -8.29 14.71 16.96
N ALA A 288 -8.84 13.81 17.78
CA ALA A 288 -8.03 12.82 18.51
C ALA A 288 -7.23 11.93 17.54
N LEU A 289 -7.87 11.44 16.48
CA LEU A 289 -7.21 10.66 15.44
C LEU A 289 -6.12 11.47 14.74
N PHE A 290 -6.38 12.73 14.39
CA PHE A 290 -5.39 13.61 13.76
C PHE A 290 -4.14 13.75 14.64
N VAL A 291 -4.30 14.03 15.94
CA VAL A 291 -3.18 14.17 16.88
C VAL A 291 -2.35 12.89 16.94
N VAL A 292 -2.99 11.72 17.10
CA VAL A 292 -2.30 10.43 17.15
C VAL A 292 -1.52 10.16 15.87
N LEU A 293 -2.13 10.41 14.70
CA LEU A 293 -1.47 10.20 13.41
C LEU A 293 -0.35 11.20 13.15
N PHE A 294 -0.50 12.43 13.61
CA PHE A 294 0.52 13.47 13.51
C PHE A 294 1.74 13.09 14.34
N VAL A 295 1.55 12.70 15.60
CA VAL A 295 2.63 12.22 16.48
C VAL A 295 3.30 10.99 15.87
N LYS A 296 2.53 9.96 15.47
CA LYS A 296 3.05 8.74 14.83
C LYS A 296 3.91 9.06 13.60
N LYS A 297 3.53 10.07 12.82
CA LYS A 297 4.27 10.49 11.62
C LYS A 297 5.53 11.29 11.93
N MET A 298 5.61 11.98 13.08
CA MET A 298 6.84 12.67 13.51
C MET A 298 7.84 11.74 14.19
N THR A 299 7.36 10.66 14.81
CA THR A 299 8.22 9.68 15.50
C THR A 299 8.78 8.58 14.60
N ARG A 300 8.31 8.50 13.34
CA ARG A 300 8.81 7.60 12.29
C ARG A 300 9.64 8.41 11.29
#